data_AF-G4M6I4-F1
#
_entry.id   AF-G4M6I4-F1
#
_cell.length_a   1.000
_cell.length_b   1.000
_cell.length_c   1.000
_cell.angle_alpha   90.00
_cell.angle_beta   90.00
_cell.angle_gamma   90.00
#
_symmetry.space_group_name_H-M   'P 1'
#
loop_
_entity.id
_entity.type
_entity.pdbx_description
1 polymer ?
#
loop_
_entity_poly.entity_id
_entity_poly.type
_entity_poly.pdbx_seq_one_letter_code
_entity_poly.pdbx_strand_id
1 'polypeptide(L)'
;MLLEQHEKWPAMPFELVPVQLMKLLERWGQPHAATIPSKRVFTYRHALFRAEQLGMPFKMPPVHPFDPGKALRLAVLAKGELGCVREIFRYIRREGRDAATPEVFRTLCEHVGMPKAVMRLEDEDIKAKLRDNNDRAVAMGVFGVPTFLVNDQIFWGREHAAHGPLCRAVAELARGRGSQADQPLPTAPRDADFRISREDGLGRISGSASMSSIACSRWRQNRISA
;
A
#
# COMPACT_ATOMS: atom_id res chain seq x y z
N MET A 1 7.53 2.79 7.60
CA MET A 1 6.45 2.67 8.60
C MET A 1 5.89 1.25 8.66
N LEU A 2 5.22 0.73 7.62
CA LEU A 2 4.70 -0.66 7.67
C LEU A 2 5.83 -1.70 7.80
N LEU A 3 6.84 -1.64 6.93
CA LEU A 3 7.98 -2.59 6.94
C LEU A 3 8.84 -2.52 8.20
N GLU A 4 8.74 -1.43 8.95
CA GLU A 4 9.43 -1.26 10.25
C GLU A 4 8.69 -1.93 11.40
N GLN A 5 7.51 -2.49 11.13
CA GLN A 5 6.68 -3.21 12.08
C GLN A 5 6.55 -4.69 11.67
N HIS A 6 7.48 -5.20 10.86
CA HIS A 6 7.45 -6.56 10.36
C HIS A 6 7.45 -7.60 11.49
N GLU A 7 8.10 -7.29 12.61
CA GLU A 7 8.09 -8.10 13.83
C GLU A 7 6.69 -8.27 14.46
N LYS A 8 5.74 -7.40 14.10
CA LYS A 8 4.33 -7.46 14.53
C LYS A 8 3.45 -8.20 13.54
N TRP A 9 3.99 -8.64 12.40
CA TRP A 9 3.25 -9.42 11.43
C TRP A 9 3.11 -10.85 11.93
N PRO A 10 2.12 -11.61 11.42
CA PRO A 10 1.99 -13.02 11.74
C PRO A 10 3.26 -13.79 11.41
N ALA A 11 3.59 -14.81 12.21
CA ALA A 11 4.75 -15.68 12.00
C ALA A 11 4.52 -16.66 10.83
N MET A 12 4.29 -16.13 9.64
CA MET A 12 4.22 -16.87 8.38
C MET A 12 5.18 -16.26 7.36
N PRO A 13 5.70 -17.04 6.40
CA PRO A 13 6.48 -16.48 5.32
C PRO A 13 5.57 -15.58 4.44
N PHE A 14 6.04 -14.37 4.18
CA PHE A 14 5.44 -13.44 3.22
C PHE A 14 6.40 -13.21 2.06
N GLU A 15 5.86 -13.25 0.84
CA GLU A 15 6.56 -12.77 -0.35
C GLU A 15 6.18 -11.31 -0.59
N LEU A 16 7.17 -10.40 -0.63
CA LEU A 16 6.92 -9.02 -1.01
C LEU A 16 6.90 -8.91 -2.53
N VAL A 17 5.74 -8.57 -3.08
CA VAL A 17 5.57 -8.40 -4.53
C VAL A 17 5.54 -6.90 -4.86
N PRO A 18 6.57 -6.36 -5.54
CA PRO A 18 6.58 -4.96 -5.96
C PRO A 18 5.47 -4.71 -6.98
N VAL A 19 4.62 -3.72 -6.71
CA VAL A 19 3.53 -3.29 -7.59
C VAL A 19 3.49 -1.77 -7.67
N GLN A 20 3.16 -1.23 -8.84
CA GLN A 20 3.02 0.20 -9.06
C GLN A 20 1.59 0.66 -8.76
N LEU A 21 1.42 1.48 -7.72
CA LEU A 21 0.11 1.99 -7.28
C LEU A 21 -0.65 2.71 -8.41
N MET A 22 0.04 3.55 -9.20
CA MET A 22 -0.61 4.29 -10.28
C MET A 22 -1.30 3.37 -11.30
N LYS A 23 -0.70 2.20 -11.60
CA LYS A 23 -1.31 1.22 -12.51
C LYS A 23 -2.57 0.58 -11.93
N LEU A 24 -2.60 0.33 -10.62
CA LEU A 24 -3.82 -0.13 -9.93
C LEU A 24 -4.91 0.95 -10.01
N LEU A 25 -4.57 2.20 -9.68
CA LEU A 25 -5.52 3.30 -9.69
C LEU A 25 -6.09 3.56 -11.10
N GLU A 26 -5.25 3.54 -12.13
CA GLU A 26 -5.65 3.62 -13.54
C GLU A 26 -6.66 2.52 -13.89
N ARG A 27 -6.37 1.26 -13.51
CA ARG A 27 -7.26 0.12 -13.78
C ARG A 27 -8.66 0.30 -13.20
N TRP A 28 -8.75 0.88 -12.01
CA TRP A 28 -10.03 1.06 -11.29
C TRP A 28 -10.65 2.44 -11.46
N GLY A 29 -10.07 3.30 -12.32
CA GLY A 29 -10.56 4.68 -12.53
C GLY A 29 -10.48 5.57 -11.28
N GLN A 30 -9.56 5.28 -10.36
CA GLN A 30 -9.44 5.98 -9.08
C GLN A 30 -8.44 7.14 -9.19
N PRO A 31 -8.79 8.37 -8.79
CA PRO A 31 -7.83 9.46 -8.74
C PRO A 31 -6.82 9.24 -7.59
N HIS A 32 -5.55 9.51 -7.86
CA HIS A 32 -4.52 9.45 -6.83
C HIS A 32 -4.76 10.52 -5.75
N ALA A 33 -4.62 10.16 -4.46
CA ALA A 33 -4.93 11.08 -3.36
C ALA A 33 -4.16 12.42 -3.43
N ALA A 34 -2.93 12.41 -3.94
CA ALA A 34 -2.13 13.62 -4.09
C ALA A 34 -2.61 14.59 -5.20
N THR A 35 -3.50 14.15 -6.11
CA THR A 35 -4.09 15.05 -7.12
C THR A 35 -5.30 15.81 -6.57
N ILE A 36 -5.85 15.39 -5.43
CA ILE A 36 -6.97 16.04 -4.75
C ILE A 36 -6.40 16.91 -3.62
N PRO A 37 -6.44 18.26 -3.69
CA PRO A 37 -5.71 19.13 -2.77
C PRO A 37 -5.97 18.87 -1.28
N SER A 38 -7.24 18.68 -0.89
CA SER A 38 -7.63 18.40 0.49
C SER A 38 -7.10 17.04 0.98
N LYS A 39 -7.23 15.99 0.15
CA LYS A 39 -6.69 14.66 0.46
C LYS A 39 -5.17 14.68 0.53
N ARG A 40 -4.49 15.40 -0.36
CA ARG A 40 -3.03 15.54 -0.36
C ARG A 40 -2.51 16.05 0.98
N VAL A 41 -3.02 17.19 1.45
CA VAL A 41 -2.60 17.79 2.73
C VAL A 41 -2.90 16.85 3.89
N PHE A 42 -4.09 16.25 3.90
CA PHE A 42 -4.45 15.26 4.92
C PHE A 42 -3.49 14.06 4.94
N THR A 43 -3.22 13.45 3.78
CA THR A 43 -2.33 12.29 3.65
C THR A 43 -0.92 12.59 4.14
N TYR A 44 -0.36 13.75 3.80
CA TYR A 44 0.99 14.13 4.25
C TYR A 44 1.04 14.38 5.76
N ARG A 45 0.07 15.11 6.31
CA ARG A 45 -0.05 15.32 7.76
C ARG A 45 -0.19 14.00 8.51
N HIS A 46 -1.03 13.10 8.01
CA HIS A 46 -1.22 11.79 8.61
C HIS A 46 0.05 10.94 8.57
N ALA A 47 0.83 11.00 7.48
CA ALA A 47 2.12 10.31 7.39
C ALA A 47 3.14 10.84 8.44
N LEU A 48 3.22 12.17 8.61
CA LEU A 48 4.06 12.81 9.61
C LEU A 48 3.66 12.41 11.04
N PHE A 49 2.38 12.56 11.39
CA PHE A 49 1.88 12.17 12.72
C PHE A 49 2.14 10.70 13.01
N ARG A 50 1.98 9.83 12.00
CA ARG A 50 2.24 8.42 12.23
C ARG A 50 3.72 8.12 12.42
N ALA A 51 4.61 8.80 11.70
CA ALA A 51 6.04 8.63 11.89
C ALA A 51 6.45 9.05 13.31
N GLU A 52 5.92 10.17 13.79
CA GLU A 52 6.09 10.65 15.18
C GLU A 52 5.62 9.63 16.21
N GLN A 53 4.40 9.10 16.07
CA GLN A 53 3.86 8.05 16.97
C GLN A 53 4.71 6.78 17.02
N LEU A 54 5.49 6.52 15.98
CA LEU A 54 6.35 5.34 15.87
C LEU A 54 7.80 5.64 16.25
N GLY A 55 8.12 6.87 16.69
CA GLY A 55 9.50 7.28 16.97
C GLY A 55 10.41 7.22 15.75
N MET A 56 9.84 7.32 14.55
CA MET A 56 10.57 7.16 13.30
C MET A 56 10.88 8.52 12.66
N PRO A 57 12.14 8.76 12.24
CA PRO A 57 12.43 9.87 11.35
C PRO A 57 11.63 9.73 10.05
N PHE A 58 11.00 10.81 9.61
CA PHE A 58 10.30 10.85 8.33
C PHE A 58 10.43 12.24 7.75
N LYS A 59 11.06 12.32 6.59
CA LYS A 59 11.27 13.57 5.86
C LYS A 59 10.47 13.52 4.57
N MET A 60 9.59 14.50 4.40
CA MET A 60 8.88 14.65 3.13
C MET A 60 9.89 14.89 2.00
N PRO A 61 9.79 14.15 0.88
CA PRO A 61 10.66 14.40 -0.26
C PRO A 61 10.34 15.78 -0.87
N PRO A 62 11.32 16.44 -1.51
CA PRO A 62 11.13 17.76 -2.10
C PRO A 62 10.10 17.77 -3.24
N VAL A 63 9.91 16.62 -3.90
CA VAL A 63 8.91 16.41 -4.96
C VAL A 63 8.03 15.22 -4.60
N HIS A 64 6.71 15.42 -4.56
CA HIS A 64 5.74 14.35 -4.36
C HIS A 64 4.40 14.64 -5.08
N PRO A 65 3.84 13.68 -5.83
CA PRO A 65 4.33 12.31 -6.04
C PRO A 65 5.59 12.25 -6.93
N PHE A 66 6.52 11.37 -6.59
CA PHE A 66 7.68 11.04 -7.43
C PHE A 66 7.40 9.74 -8.20
N ASP A 67 8.14 9.47 -9.28
CA ASP A 67 8.04 8.20 -10.01
C ASP A 67 8.76 7.06 -9.26
N PRO A 68 8.05 6.04 -8.73
CA PRO A 68 8.66 4.95 -8.02
C PRO A 68 9.23 3.86 -8.95
N GLY A 69 9.08 3.98 -10.28
CA GLY A 69 9.36 2.92 -11.25
C GLY A 69 10.74 2.27 -11.09
N LYS A 70 11.82 3.06 -11.02
CA LYS A 70 13.17 2.52 -10.81
C LYS A 70 13.33 1.83 -9.46
N ALA A 71 12.78 2.41 -8.38
CA ALA A 71 12.84 1.80 -7.05
C ALA A 71 12.06 0.47 -6.97
N LEU A 72 10.92 0.38 -7.66
CA LEU A 72 10.15 -0.86 -7.77
C LEU A 72 10.89 -1.93 -8.59
N ARG A 73 11.57 -1.54 -9.67
CA ARG A 73 12.42 -2.46 -10.46
C ARG A 73 13.65 -2.92 -9.69
N LEU A 74 14.23 -2.07 -8.84
CA LEU A 74 15.27 -2.48 -7.91
C LEU A 74 14.75 -3.53 -6.91
N ALA A 75 13.54 -3.34 -6.37
CA ALA A 75 12.90 -4.34 -5.52
C ALA A 75 12.58 -5.66 -6.26
N VAL A 76 12.26 -5.60 -7.56
CA VAL A 76 12.11 -6.79 -8.42
C VAL A 76 13.44 -7.52 -8.60
N LEU A 77 14.53 -6.80 -8.88
CA LEU A 77 15.89 -7.36 -8.96
C LEU A 77 16.31 -8.01 -7.64
N ALA A 78 15.94 -7.41 -6.51
CA ALA A 78 16.13 -7.95 -5.18
C ALA A 78 15.19 -9.11 -4.83
N LYS A 79 14.34 -9.55 -5.77
CA LYS A 79 13.35 -10.64 -5.59
C LYS A 79 12.42 -10.42 -4.39
N GLY A 80 12.10 -9.16 -4.07
CA GLY A 80 11.26 -8.85 -2.92
C GLY A 80 11.88 -9.18 -1.56
N GLU A 81 13.21 -9.32 -1.48
CA GLU A 81 13.89 -9.58 -0.20
C GLU A 81 13.62 -8.44 0.80
N LEU A 82 13.08 -8.80 1.96
CA LEU A 82 12.54 -7.85 2.95
C LEU A 82 13.58 -6.82 3.41
N GLY A 83 14.81 -7.26 3.69
CA GLY A 83 15.91 -6.39 4.10
C GLY A 83 16.19 -5.30 3.07
N CYS A 84 16.41 -5.69 1.81
CA CYS A 84 16.64 -4.79 0.70
C CYS A 84 15.45 -3.86 0.46
N VAL A 85 14.22 -4.39 0.40
CA VAL A 85 13.02 -3.56 0.22
C VAL A 85 12.89 -2.54 1.36
N ARG A 86 13.12 -2.95 2.61
CA ARG A 86 13.08 -2.04 3.76
C ARG A 86 14.15 -0.95 3.65
N GLU A 87 15.36 -1.26 3.23
CA GLU A 87 16.42 -0.27 3.01
C GLU A 87 16.10 0.71 1.87
N ILE A 88 15.50 0.25 0.76
CA ILE A 88 15.00 1.14 -0.30
C ILE A 88 14.00 2.15 0.28
N PHE A 89 13.04 1.68 1.09
CA PHE A 89 12.06 2.56 1.73
C PHE A 89 12.68 3.52 2.74
N ARG A 90 13.68 3.08 3.53
CA ARG A 90 14.42 3.94 4.46
C ARG A 90 15.14 5.05 3.70
N TYR A 91 15.93 4.69 2.70
CA TYR A 91 16.69 5.64 1.89
C TYR A 91 15.80 6.73 1.28
N ILE A 92 14.65 6.35 0.71
CA ILE A 92 13.75 7.31 0.04
C ILE A 92 12.93 8.12 1.05
N ARG A 93 12.30 7.47 2.04
CA ARG A 93 11.29 8.12 2.92
C ARG A 93 11.80 8.55 4.28
N ARG A 94 12.73 7.80 4.87
CA ARG A 94 13.30 8.16 6.18
C ARG A 94 14.29 9.31 6.01
N GLU A 95 15.15 9.21 5.00
CA GLU A 95 16.18 10.23 4.73
C GLU A 95 15.69 11.35 3.79
N GLY A 96 14.54 11.15 3.12
CA GLY A 96 13.95 12.13 2.22
C GLY A 96 14.79 12.42 0.98
N ARG A 97 15.57 11.42 0.52
CA ARG A 97 16.44 11.55 -0.66
C ARG A 97 15.64 11.43 -1.95
N ASP A 98 15.97 12.27 -2.91
CA ASP A 98 15.33 12.26 -4.22
C ASP A 98 15.96 11.21 -5.14
N ALA A 99 15.37 10.00 -5.13
CA ALA A 99 15.78 8.91 -6.01
C ALA A 99 15.35 9.09 -7.49
N ALA A 100 14.92 10.29 -7.91
CA ALA A 100 14.68 10.58 -9.32
C ALA A 100 15.99 10.82 -10.11
N THR A 101 17.05 11.31 -9.48
CA THR A 101 18.31 11.60 -10.17
C THR A 101 19.16 10.32 -10.36
N PRO A 102 19.82 10.14 -11.52
CA PRO A 102 20.68 8.98 -11.76
C PRO A 102 21.79 8.80 -10.71
N GLU A 103 22.36 9.89 -10.22
CA GLU A 103 23.45 9.90 -9.23
C GLU A 103 22.95 9.40 -7.88
N VAL A 104 21.82 9.95 -7.38
CA VAL A 104 21.22 9.49 -6.12
C VAL A 104 20.79 8.03 -6.24
N PHE A 105 20.23 7.63 -7.37
CA PHE A 105 19.82 6.23 -7.57
C PHE A 105 21.02 5.26 -7.57
N ARG A 106 22.18 5.66 -8.10
CA ARG A 106 23.41 4.85 -8.02
C ARG A 106 23.83 4.62 -6.57
N THR A 107 23.84 5.68 -5.76
CA THR A 107 24.16 5.55 -4.33
C THR A 107 23.13 4.73 -3.55
N LEU A 108 21.85 4.74 -3.98
CA LEU A 108 20.84 3.83 -3.45
C LEU A 108 21.17 2.36 -3.77
N CYS A 109 21.54 2.06 -5.02
CA CYS A 109 21.98 0.72 -5.42
C CYS A 109 23.17 0.23 -4.59
N GLU A 110 24.14 1.10 -4.32
CA GLU A 110 25.28 0.81 -3.44
C GLU A 110 24.83 0.58 -1.99
N HIS A 111 23.97 1.46 -1.46
CA HIS A 111 23.42 1.37 -0.09
C HIS A 111 22.73 0.03 0.18
N VAL A 112 21.98 -0.49 -0.80
CA VAL A 112 21.28 -1.78 -0.67
C VAL A 112 22.15 -3.00 -1.04
N GLY A 113 23.45 -2.80 -1.29
CA GLY A 113 24.38 -3.89 -1.61
C GLY A 113 24.26 -4.43 -3.04
N MET A 114 23.66 -3.67 -3.96
CA MET A 114 23.42 -4.06 -5.36
C MET A 114 23.99 -3.03 -6.37
N PRO A 115 25.29 -2.68 -6.32
CA PRO A 115 25.85 -1.59 -7.14
C PRO A 115 25.65 -1.78 -8.66
N LYS A 116 25.64 -3.03 -9.14
CA LYS A 116 25.41 -3.37 -10.56
C LYS A 116 23.95 -3.26 -10.99
N ALA A 117 23.00 -3.07 -10.08
CA ALA A 117 21.58 -3.03 -10.40
C ALA A 117 21.23 -1.88 -11.35
N VAL A 118 21.93 -0.74 -11.27
CA VAL A 118 21.68 0.43 -12.14
C VAL A 118 21.75 0.09 -13.64
N MET A 119 22.58 -0.88 -14.02
CA MET A 119 22.74 -1.33 -15.40
C MET A 119 21.57 -2.19 -15.90
N ARG A 120 20.76 -2.72 -14.97
CA ARG A 120 19.70 -3.71 -15.26
C ARG A 120 18.28 -3.18 -15.09
N LEU A 121 18.10 -2.01 -14.48
CA LEU A 121 16.77 -1.44 -14.18
C LEU A 121 15.91 -1.21 -15.42
N GLU A 122 16.53 -1.06 -16.57
CA GLU A 122 15.86 -0.82 -17.84
C GLU A 122 15.78 -2.08 -18.72
N ASP A 123 16.34 -3.20 -18.27
CA ASP A 123 16.23 -4.48 -18.96
C ASP A 123 14.76 -4.88 -19.09
N GLU A 124 14.39 -5.44 -20.24
CA GLU A 124 12.98 -5.78 -20.52
C GLU A 124 12.45 -6.91 -19.62
N ASP A 125 13.28 -7.84 -19.16
CA ASP A 125 12.87 -8.89 -18.22
C ASP A 125 12.42 -8.28 -16.87
N ILE A 126 13.14 -7.27 -16.37
CA ILE A 126 12.82 -6.58 -15.12
C ILE A 126 11.56 -5.73 -15.27
N LYS A 127 11.42 -5.00 -16.38
CA LYS A 127 10.20 -4.25 -16.68
C LYS A 127 9.00 -5.17 -16.85
N ALA A 128 9.15 -6.27 -17.59
CA ALA A 128 8.11 -7.26 -17.79
C ALA A 128 7.68 -7.88 -16.47
N LYS A 129 8.61 -8.19 -15.57
CA LYS A 129 8.27 -8.74 -14.27
C LYS A 129 7.46 -7.78 -13.40
N LEU A 130 7.78 -6.48 -13.41
CA LEU A 130 6.95 -5.49 -12.71
C LEU A 130 5.55 -5.36 -13.33
N ARG A 131 5.43 -5.41 -14.66
CA ARG A 131 4.13 -5.44 -15.35
C ARG A 131 3.31 -6.67 -14.96
N ASP A 132 3.89 -7.86 -15.01
CA ASP A 132 3.27 -9.12 -14.58
C ASP A 132 2.77 -9.07 -13.13
N ASN A 133 3.59 -8.53 -12.21
CA ASN A 133 3.18 -8.35 -10.83
C ASN A 133 1.92 -7.47 -10.71
N ASN A 134 1.86 -6.38 -11.48
CA ASN A 134 0.71 -5.49 -11.51
C ASN A 134 -0.53 -6.16 -12.11
N ASP A 135 -0.39 -6.89 -13.22
CA ASP A 135 -1.48 -7.59 -13.89
C ASP A 135 -2.07 -8.69 -12.99
N ARG A 136 -1.21 -9.45 -12.32
CA ARG A 136 -1.62 -10.44 -11.31
C ARG A 136 -2.35 -9.78 -10.13
N ALA A 137 -1.83 -8.66 -9.62
CA ALA A 137 -2.49 -7.94 -8.53
C ALA A 137 -3.89 -7.47 -8.93
N VAL A 138 -4.05 -6.94 -10.15
CA VAL A 138 -5.35 -6.57 -10.71
C VAL A 138 -6.28 -7.78 -10.83
N ALA A 139 -5.79 -8.91 -11.35
CA ALA A 139 -6.58 -10.13 -11.51
C ALA A 139 -7.09 -10.68 -10.17
N MET A 140 -6.33 -10.48 -9.09
CA MET A 140 -6.73 -10.82 -7.72
C MET A 140 -7.62 -9.77 -7.05
N GLY A 141 -8.00 -8.69 -7.75
CA GLY A 141 -8.87 -7.64 -7.22
C GLY A 141 -8.17 -6.57 -6.37
N VAL A 142 -6.83 -6.52 -6.38
CA VAL A 142 -6.07 -5.52 -5.62
C VAL A 142 -6.32 -4.12 -6.18
N PHE A 143 -6.75 -3.20 -5.32
CA PHE A 143 -7.10 -1.82 -5.69
C PHE A 143 -6.18 -0.75 -5.09
N GLY A 144 -5.28 -1.13 -4.19
CA GLY A 144 -4.36 -0.19 -3.54
C GLY A 144 -3.20 -0.88 -2.84
N VAL A 145 -2.33 -0.07 -2.23
CA VAL A 145 -1.18 -0.54 -1.45
C VAL A 145 -1.15 0.13 -0.07
N PRO A 146 -0.57 -0.51 0.96
CA PRO A 146 -0.16 -1.90 0.99
C PRO A 146 -1.38 -2.84 0.97
N THR A 147 -1.24 -4.01 0.36
CA THR A 147 -2.25 -5.07 0.37
C THR A 147 -1.56 -6.38 0.73
N PHE A 148 -2.15 -7.13 1.64
CA PHE A 148 -1.78 -8.50 1.93
C PHE A 148 -2.84 -9.42 1.32
N LEU A 149 -2.39 -10.46 0.63
CA LEU A 149 -3.25 -11.53 0.17
C LEU A 149 -2.96 -12.79 0.99
N VAL A 150 -4.01 -13.36 1.53
CA VAL A 150 -3.96 -14.61 2.28
C VAL A 150 -5.07 -15.50 1.71
N ASN A 151 -4.68 -16.55 0.99
CA ASN A 151 -5.55 -17.26 0.05
C ASN A 151 -6.20 -16.25 -0.93
N ASP A 152 -7.53 -16.27 -1.08
CA ASP A 152 -8.29 -15.37 -1.96
C ASP A 152 -8.82 -14.11 -1.24
N GLN A 153 -8.33 -13.84 -0.02
CA GLN A 153 -8.78 -12.71 0.78
C GLN A 153 -7.79 -11.54 0.73
N ILE A 154 -8.33 -10.34 0.48
CA ILE A 154 -7.61 -9.08 0.46
C ILE A 154 -7.67 -8.41 1.84
N PHE A 155 -6.51 -8.09 2.39
CA PHE A 155 -6.36 -7.24 3.56
C PHE A 155 -5.62 -5.97 3.14
N TRP A 156 -6.37 -4.89 2.94
CA TRP A 156 -5.82 -3.62 2.45
C TRP A 156 -5.56 -2.62 3.57
N GLY A 157 -4.43 -1.92 3.48
CA GLY A 157 -4.05 -0.88 4.42
C GLY A 157 -3.20 -1.38 5.60
N ARG A 158 -2.45 -0.45 6.20
CA ARG A 158 -1.52 -0.77 7.30
C ARG A 158 -2.23 -1.34 8.53
N GLU A 159 -3.41 -0.81 8.85
CA GLU A 159 -4.14 -1.18 10.07
C GLU A 159 -4.62 -2.63 10.05
N HIS A 160 -4.66 -3.26 8.87
CA HIS A 160 -5.04 -4.65 8.75
C HIS A 160 -3.88 -5.60 9.13
N ALA A 161 -2.63 -5.13 9.12
CA ALA A 161 -1.45 -5.97 9.29
C ALA A 161 -1.07 -6.26 10.75
N ALA A 162 -1.00 -5.23 11.61
CA ALA A 162 -0.53 -5.38 12.99
C ALA A 162 -1.71 -5.58 13.95
N HIS A 163 -1.81 -6.75 14.58
CA HIS A 163 -2.85 -7.11 15.55
C HIS A 163 -4.29 -7.00 15.01
N GLY A 164 -4.44 -6.96 13.68
CA GLY A 164 -5.69 -6.73 12.96
C GLY A 164 -6.26 -8.00 12.32
N PRO A 165 -7.21 -7.83 11.37
CA PRO A 165 -7.84 -8.93 10.65
C PRO A 165 -6.86 -9.91 9.99
N LEU A 166 -5.68 -9.44 9.53
CA LEU A 166 -4.65 -10.32 8.96
C LEU A 166 -4.12 -11.32 9.99
N CYS A 167 -3.80 -10.89 11.20
CA CYS A 167 -3.28 -11.77 12.26
C CYS A 167 -4.29 -12.86 12.62
N ARG A 168 -5.58 -12.50 12.71
CA ARG A 168 -6.64 -13.47 12.92
C ARG A 168 -6.70 -14.47 11.77
N ALA A 169 -6.71 -13.99 10.53
CA ALA A 169 -6.84 -14.85 9.36
C ALA A 169 -5.69 -15.86 9.24
N VAL A 170 -4.46 -15.43 9.49
CA VAL A 170 -3.29 -16.33 9.47
C VAL A 170 -3.34 -17.34 10.62
N ALA A 171 -3.77 -16.92 11.82
CA ALA A 171 -3.93 -17.83 12.96
C ALA A 171 -4.97 -18.92 12.69
N GLU A 172 -6.09 -18.60 12.04
CA GLU A 172 -7.09 -19.59 11.62
C GLU A 172 -6.50 -20.59 10.60
N LEU A 173 -5.74 -20.12 9.62
CA LEU A 173 -5.09 -21.01 8.65
C LEU A 173 -4.05 -21.95 9.27
N ALA A 174 -3.32 -21.47 10.27
CA ALA A 174 -2.38 -22.30 11.02
C ALA A 174 -3.10 -23.43 11.79
N ARG A 175 -4.32 -23.17 12.29
CA ARG A 175 -5.15 -24.16 13.01
C ARG A 175 -5.85 -25.15 12.07
N GLY A 176 -6.22 -24.70 10.86
CA GLY A 176 -6.95 -25.47 9.85
C GLY A 176 -6.21 -26.63 9.17
N ARG A 177 -4.99 -27.01 9.60
CA ARG A 177 -4.36 -28.29 9.21
C ARG A 177 -4.74 -29.47 10.12
N GLY A 178 -5.64 -29.28 11.10
CA GLY A 178 -6.06 -30.37 11.98
C GLY A 178 -7.22 -30.14 12.94
N SER A 179 -7.90 -28.98 12.96
CA SER A 179 -9.06 -28.80 13.85
C SER A 179 -10.19 -27.95 13.26
N GLN A 180 -11.43 -28.32 13.58
CA GLN A 180 -12.62 -27.50 13.38
C GLN A 180 -12.40 -26.15 14.07
N ALA A 181 -12.32 -25.08 13.29
CA ALA A 181 -12.43 -23.72 13.82
C ALA A 181 -13.91 -23.49 14.21
N ASP A 182 -14.15 -23.01 15.44
CA ASP A 182 -15.51 -22.79 15.97
C ASP A 182 -16.30 -21.77 15.15
N GLN A 183 -15.65 -20.86 14.40
CA GLN A 183 -16.28 -20.05 13.36
C GLN A 183 -15.30 -19.66 12.24
N PRO A 184 -15.65 -19.84 10.95
CA PRO A 184 -14.85 -19.38 9.83
C PRO A 184 -14.75 -17.84 9.81
N LEU A 185 -13.72 -17.31 9.14
CA LEU A 185 -13.65 -15.87 8.87
C LEU A 185 -14.91 -15.42 8.12
N PRO A 186 -15.50 -14.26 8.47
CA PRO A 186 -16.65 -13.75 7.75
C PRO A 186 -16.28 -13.51 6.29
N THR A 187 -17.08 -14.05 5.37
CA THR A 187 -16.95 -13.81 3.94
C THR A 187 -18.04 -12.83 3.51
N ALA A 188 -17.64 -11.75 2.86
CA ALA A 188 -18.59 -10.84 2.24
C ALA A 188 -19.15 -11.48 0.95
N PRO A 189 -20.38 -11.13 0.54
CA PRO A 189 -20.87 -11.44 -0.80
C PRO A 189 -19.91 -10.90 -1.88
N ARG A 190 -19.84 -11.59 -3.02
CA ARG A 190 -19.07 -11.13 -4.17
C ARG A 190 -19.78 -9.96 -4.84
N ASP A 191 -19.06 -9.18 -5.64
CA ASP A 191 -19.64 -8.04 -6.36
C ASP A 191 -20.89 -8.44 -7.18
N ALA A 192 -20.83 -9.60 -7.84
CA ALA A 192 -21.94 -10.17 -8.61
C ALA A 192 -23.18 -10.53 -7.76
N ASP A 193 -23.02 -10.68 -6.44
CA ASP A 193 -24.11 -11.00 -5.53
C ASP A 193 -24.88 -9.71 -5.11
N PHE A 194 -24.31 -8.52 -5.34
CA PHE A 194 -24.99 -7.25 -5.10
C PHE A 194 -25.89 -6.86 -6.26
N ARG A 195 -27.18 -6.63 -5.98
CA ARG A 195 -28.11 -6.01 -6.95
C ARG A 195 -27.89 -4.49 -6.94
N ILE A 196 -26.93 -4.02 -7.74
CA ILE A 196 -26.73 -2.58 -7.97
C ILE A 196 -27.64 -2.16 -9.13
N SER A 197 -28.73 -1.45 -8.84
CA SER A 197 -29.57 -0.84 -9.87
C SER A 197 -28.74 0.18 -10.64
N ARG A 198 -28.33 -0.17 -11.87
CA ARG A 198 -27.67 0.74 -12.81
C ARG A 198 -28.75 1.46 -13.60
N GLU A 199 -29.28 2.55 -13.08
CA GLU A 199 -29.98 3.52 -13.92
C GLU A 199 -28.98 4.60 -14.38
N ASP A 200 -28.91 4.73 -15.70
CA ASP A 200 -28.18 5.69 -16.52
C ASP A 200 -26.65 5.56 -16.59
N GLY A 201 -26.15 5.58 -17.83
CA GLY A 201 -24.76 5.39 -18.26
C GLY A 201 -23.74 6.43 -17.79
N LEU A 202 -23.95 7.00 -16.61
CA LEU A 202 -23.09 7.94 -15.90
C LEU A 202 -22.84 7.47 -14.46
N GLY A 203 -22.78 6.15 -14.20
CA GLY A 203 -22.12 5.57 -13.03
C GLY A 203 -22.50 6.14 -11.65
N ARG A 204 -23.67 6.77 -11.50
CA ARG A 204 -24.15 7.24 -10.21
C ARG A 204 -24.93 6.11 -9.57
N ILE A 205 -24.42 5.60 -8.45
CA ILE A 205 -25.18 4.70 -7.59
C ILE A 205 -26.31 5.53 -6.98
N SER A 206 -27.53 5.42 -7.52
CA SER A 206 -28.74 5.95 -6.89
C SER A 206 -29.19 4.99 -5.79
N GLY A 207 -28.49 5.01 -4.66
CA GLY A 207 -29.06 4.48 -3.42
C GLY A 207 -29.97 5.54 -2.83
N SER A 208 -31.23 5.21 -2.54
CA SER A 208 -32.04 6.00 -1.62
C SER A 208 -31.26 6.13 -0.32
N ALA A 209 -30.74 7.32 -0.03
CA ALA A 209 -30.04 7.59 1.21
C ALA A 209 -31.00 7.39 2.38
N SER A 210 -30.96 6.23 3.02
CA SER A 210 -31.58 6.01 4.31
C SER A 210 -30.48 5.75 5.34
N MET A 211 -30.37 6.69 6.28
CA MET A 211 -29.74 6.60 7.61
C MET A 211 -28.23 6.81 7.86
N SER A 212 -27.40 7.44 7.00
CA SER A 212 -26.01 7.74 7.43
C SER A 212 -25.35 8.99 6.83
N SER A 213 -26.08 10.09 6.65
CA SER A 213 -25.44 11.42 6.57
C SER A 213 -25.36 12.02 7.98
N ILE A 214 -24.60 11.39 8.89
CA ILE A 214 -24.16 12.08 10.11
C ILE A 214 -23.03 13.01 9.67
N ALA A 215 -23.42 14.24 9.31
CA ALA A 215 -22.49 15.32 9.09
C ALA A 215 -21.68 15.55 10.37
N CYS A 216 -20.35 15.59 10.23
CA CYS A 216 -19.41 15.87 11.30
C CYS A 216 -19.77 17.18 12.00
N SER A 217 -20.02 17.10 13.30
CA SER A 217 -20.36 18.23 14.17
C SER A 217 -19.26 19.28 14.21
N ARG A 218 -19.70 20.54 14.03
CA ARG A 218 -18.97 21.81 14.15
C ARG A 218 -17.94 21.82 15.30
N TRP A 219 -16.63 21.82 14.99
CA TRP A 219 -15.58 22.12 15.97
C TRP A 219 -15.41 23.64 16.10
N ARG A 220 -15.74 24.18 17.27
CA ARG A 220 -15.42 25.57 17.64
C ARG A 220 -13.91 25.78 17.55
N GLN A 221 -13.48 26.80 16.82
CA GLN A 221 -12.17 27.41 17.00
C GLN A 221 -12.13 28.04 18.40
N ASN A 222 -11.53 27.36 19.38
CA ASN A 222 -10.98 28.09 20.51
C ASN A 222 -9.66 28.70 20.04
N ARG A 223 -9.68 30.02 19.93
CA ARG A 223 -8.49 30.87 19.90
C ARG A 223 -7.56 30.39 21.02
N ILE A 224 -6.41 29.84 20.67
CA ILE A 224 -5.27 29.89 21.58
C ILE A 224 -4.79 31.33 21.48
N SER A 225 -5.10 32.11 22.51
CA SER A 225 -4.65 33.50 22.65
C SER A 225 -3.52 33.52 23.69
N ALA A 226 -2.46 34.26 23.33
CA ALA A 226 -1.26 34.63 24.08
C ALA A 226 -0.27 33.49 24.39
#